data_AF-M6BJY3-F1
#
_entry.id   AF-M6BJY3-F1
#
_cell.length_a   1.000
_cell.length_b   1.000
_cell.length_c   1.000
_cell.angle_alpha   90.00
_cell.angle_beta   90.00
_cell.angle_gamma   90.00
#
_symmetry.space_group_name_H-M   'P 1'
#
loop_
_entity.id
_entity.type
_entity.pdbx_description
1 polymer ?
#
loop_
_entity_poly.entity_id
_entity_poly.type
_entity_poly.pdbx_seq_one_letter_code
_entity_poly.pdbx_strand_id
1 'polypeptide(L)'
;MSSDPIVMEYFPALLSKNHSERFFEKMKTHFAEFGYGLWALETKQTKEWVGFTGFLNVTFYASFTPAVEIGWKLNSSFWNRGYATEAASFCLHCGFEQCKLSKMVSFTSIKNARS
;
A
#
# COMPACT_ATOMS: atom_id res chain seq x y z
N MET A 1 -9.72 9.79 -0.63
CA MET A 1 -8.31 9.37 -0.67
C MET A 1 -7.74 9.38 -2.09
N SER A 2 -8.15 8.48 -3.01
CA SER A 2 -7.54 8.44 -4.36
C SER A 2 -7.92 9.58 -5.31
N SER A 3 -8.88 10.43 -4.92
CA SER A 3 -9.23 11.69 -5.58
C SER A 3 -8.66 12.93 -4.88
N ASP A 4 -7.97 12.77 -3.75
CA ASP A 4 -7.36 13.87 -3.01
C ASP A 4 -6.00 14.21 -3.66
N PRO A 5 -5.82 15.45 -4.17
CA PRO A 5 -4.58 15.85 -4.82
C PRO A 5 -3.36 15.85 -3.91
N ILE A 6 -3.54 16.02 -2.60
CA ILE A 6 -2.43 15.96 -1.64
C ILE A 6 -1.95 14.52 -1.49
N VAL A 7 -2.88 13.56 -1.40
CA VAL A 7 -2.53 12.13 -1.29
C VAL A 7 -1.92 11.60 -2.59
N MET A 8 -2.35 12.13 -3.73
CA MET A 8 -1.97 11.65 -5.06
C MET A 8 -0.87 12.48 -5.72
N GLU A 9 -0.26 13.44 -5.01
CA GLU A 9 0.74 14.41 -5.53
C GLU A 9 1.86 13.76 -6.35
N TYR A 10 2.33 12.58 -5.90
CA TYR A 10 3.43 11.84 -6.54
C TYR A 10 2.97 10.64 -7.37
N PHE A 11 1.67 10.48 -7.57
CA PHE A 11 1.10 9.46 -8.44
C PHE A 11 0.88 10.02 -9.86
N PRO A 12 0.85 9.16 -10.89
CA PRO A 12 0.70 9.62 -12.28
C PRO A 12 -0.60 10.41 -12.54
N ALA A 13 -1.68 10.12 -11.80
CA ALA A 13 -2.96 10.80 -11.92
C ALA A 13 -3.82 10.59 -10.67
N LEU A 14 -4.80 11.48 -10.47
CA LEU A 14 -5.95 11.21 -9.60
C LEU A 14 -6.74 10.03 -10.15
N LEU A 15 -7.34 9.23 -9.27
CA LEU A 15 -8.23 8.15 -9.69
C LEU A 15 -9.68 8.60 -9.65
N SER A 16 -10.38 8.36 -10.76
CA SER A 16 -11.85 8.41 -10.77
C SER A 16 -12.42 7.23 -9.99
N LYS A 17 -13.74 7.28 -9.72
CA LYS A 17 -14.46 6.18 -9.05
C LYS A 17 -14.26 4.83 -9.78
N ASN A 18 -14.45 4.81 -11.09
CA ASN A 18 -14.27 3.60 -11.91
C ASN A 18 -12.83 3.06 -11.85
N HIS A 19 -11.82 3.93 -11.90
CA HIS A 19 -10.43 3.49 -11.74
C HIS A 19 -10.16 2.94 -10.34
N SER A 20 -10.77 3.51 -9.31
CA SER A 20 -10.66 3.02 -7.93
C SER A 20 -11.33 1.65 -7.76
N GLU A 21 -12.48 1.42 -8.40
CA GLU A 21 -13.17 0.12 -8.42
C GLU A 21 -12.33 -0.95 -9.13
N ARG A 22 -11.74 -0.62 -10.29
CA ARG A 22 -10.82 -1.53 -10.99
C ARG A 22 -9.58 -1.86 -10.16
N PHE A 23 -9.03 -0.86 -9.47
CA PHE A 23 -7.92 -1.07 -8.54
C PHE A 23 -8.33 -2.03 -7.43
N PHE A 24 -9.49 -1.82 -6.82
CA PHE A 24 -10.00 -2.70 -5.76
C PHE A 24 -10.18 -4.15 -6.22
N GLU A 25 -10.78 -4.38 -7.38
CA GLU A 25 -10.92 -5.73 -7.95
C GLU A 25 -9.55 -6.37 -8.23
N LYS A 26 -8.58 -5.60 -8.75
CA LYS A 26 -7.19 -6.08 -8.92
C LYS A 26 -6.58 -6.51 -7.58
N MET A 27 -6.80 -5.74 -6.51
CA MET A 27 -6.30 -6.08 -5.17
C MET A 27 -6.96 -7.33 -4.61
N LYS A 28 -8.27 -7.52 -4.82
CA LYS A 28 -8.98 -8.74 -4.42
C LYS A 28 -8.44 -9.98 -5.15
N THR A 29 -8.27 -9.90 -6.47
CA THR A 29 -7.70 -11.00 -7.26
C THR A 29 -6.30 -11.35 -6.80
N HIS A 30 -5.44 -10.34 -6.60
CA HIS A 30 -4.08 -10.53 -6.09
C HIS A 30 -4.08 -11.22 -4.72
N PHE A 31 -4.94 -10.76 -3.79
CA PHE A 31 -5.05 -11.37 -2.47
C PHE A 31 -5.48 -12.84 -2.54
N ALA A 32 -6.44 -13.16 -3.42
CA ALA A 32 -6.93 -14.54 -3.61
C ALA A 32 -5.87 -15.46 -4.24
N GLU A 33 -5.03 -14.92 -5.13
CA GLU A 33 -4.00 -15.68 -5.84
C GLU A 33 -2.77 -15.95 -4.98
N PHE A 34 -2.30 -14.95 -4.22
CA PHE A 34 -1.02 -15.01 -3.50
C PHE A 34 -1.16 -15.21 -1.99
N GLY A 35 -2.37 -15.10 -1.43
CA GLY A 35 -2.62 -15.22 0.01
C GLY A 35 -2.16 -14.01 0.83
N TYR A 36 -1.70 -12.94 0.17
CA TYR A 36 -1.35 -11.65 0.75
C TYR A 36 -1.70 -10.53 -0.23
N GLY A 37 -1.80 -9.30 0.27
CA GLY A 37 -2.11 -8.14 -0.55
C GLY A 37 -2.05 -6.85 0.26
N LEU A 38 -2.80 -5.84 -0.18
CA LEU A 38 -3.00 -4.61 0.58
C LEU A 38 -4.13 -4.79 1.60
N TRP A 39 -3.81 -4.64 2.88
CA TRP A 39 -4.80 -4.61 3.96
C TRP A 39 -5.37 -3.21 4.14
N ALA A 40 -6.69 -3.13 4.32
CA ALA A 40 -7.34 -1.91 4.75
C ALA A 40 -6.97 -1.61 6.20
N LEU A 41 -6.68 -0.34 6.49
CA LEU A 41 -6.36 0.14 7.82
C LEU A 41 -7.55 0.89 8.41
N GLU A 42 -7.89 0.55 9.65
CA GLU A 42 -8.92 1.24 10.44
C GLU A 42 -8.38 1.65 11.81
N THR A 43 -8.87 2.76 12.34
CA THR A 43 -8.59 3.13 13.74
C THR A 43 -9.29 2.16 14.68
N LYS A 44 -8.63 1.76 15.77
CA LYS A 44 -9.21 0.82 16.74
C LYS A 44 -10.46 1.38 17.44
N GLN A 45 -10.44 2.68 17.77
CA GLN A 45 -11.46 3.34 18.57
C GLN A 45 -12.69 3.73 17.75
N THR A 46 -12.49 4.42 16.62
CA THR A 46 -13.58 5.01 15.83
C THR A 46 -13.95 4.18 14.60
N LYS A 47 -13.16 3.14 14.27
CA LYS A 47 -13.34 2.33 13.05
C LYS A 47 -13.29 3.17 11.77
N GLU A 48 -12.63 4.32 11.83
CA GLU A 48 -12.45 5.17 10.68
C GLU A 48 -11.41 4.58 9.75
N TRP A 49 -11.71 4.57 8.46
CA TRP A 49 -10.80 4.06 7.45
C TRP A 49 -9.64 5.04 7.21
N VAL A 50 -8.44 4.58 7.50
CA VAL A 50 -7.19 5.35 7.44
C VAL A 50 -6.55 5.27 6.05
N GLY A 51 -6.72 4.14 5.36
CA GLY A 51 -6.07 3.86 4.09
C GLY A 51 -5.72 2.40 3.95
N PHE A 52 -4.55 2.10 3.39
CA PHE A 52 -4.06 0.73 3.27
C PHE A 52 -2.54 0.64 3.37
N THR A 53 -2.06 -0.55 3.70
CA THR A 53 -0.65 -0.96 3.60
C THR A 53 -0.58 -2.46 3.31
N GLY A 54 0.53 -2.93 2.74
CA GLY A 54 0.75 -4.36 2.55
C GLY A 54 1.64 -4.64 1.37
N PHE A 55 1.37 -5.75 0.69
CA PHE A 55 2.28 -6.33 -0.30
C PHE A 55 1.68 -6.44 -1.68
N LEU A 56 2.48 -6.21 -2.72
CA LEU A 56 2.12 -6.48 -4.10
C LEU A 56 3.30 -7.08 -4.86
N ASN A 57 3.01 -8.02 -5.77
CA ASN A 57 4.02 -8.50 -6.71
C ASN A 57 4.31 -7.41 -7.75
N VAL A 58 5.59 -7.11 -7.96
CA VAL A 58 6.02 -6.14 -8.97
C VAL A 58 5.81 -6.73 -10.36
N THR A 59 4.97 -6.10 -11.18
CA THR A 59 4.59 -6.62 -12.51
C THR A 59 5.33 -5.96 -13.67
N PHE A 60 6.12 -4.92 -13.42
CA PHE A 60 6.98 -4.29 -14.43
C PHE A 60 8.38 -4.89 -14.42
N TYR A 61 9.17 -4.64 -15.46
CA TYR A 61 10.57 -5.09 -15.54
C TYR A 61 11.54 -4.04 -14.97
N ALA A 62 12.39 -4.46 -14.03
CA ALA A 62 13.50 -3.67 -13.51
C ALA A 62 14.63 -4.57 -12.98
N SER A 63 15.80 -3.99 -12.71
CA SER A 63 16.99 -4.73 -12.25
C SER A 63 16.81 -5.50 -10.94
N PHE A 64 15.82 -5.15 -10.13
CA PHE A 64 15.51 -5.82 -8.86
C PHE A 64 14.35 -6.82 -8.95
N THR A 65 13.75 -7.02 -10.14
CA THR A 65 12.61 -7.93 -10.34
C THR A 65 13.08 -9.36 -10.68
N PRO A 66 12.33 -10.42 -10.32
CA PRO A 66 11.04 -10.42 -9.61
C PRO A 66 11.16 -9.99 -8.14
N ALA A 67 10.17 -9.25 -7.66
CA ALA A 67 10.14 -8.73 -6.29
C ALA A 67 8.71 -8.61 -5.75
N VAL A 68 8.61 -8.60 -4.42
CA VAL A 68 7.41 -8.18 -3.68
C VAL A 68 7.67 -6.80 -3.09
N GLU A 69 6.79 -5.86 -3.40
CA GLU A 69 6.83 -4.50 -2.88
C GLU A 69 6.01 -4.42 -1.59
N ILE A 70 6.54 -3.77 -0.56
CA ILE A 70 5.75 -3.21 0.54
C ILE A 70 5.43 -1.74 0.24
N GLY A 71 4.17 -1.37 0.39
CA GLY A 71 3.71 0.00 0.16
C GLY A 71 2.52 0.40 1.02
N TRP A 72 2.33 1.70 1.17
CA TRP A 72 1.24 2.31 1.94
C TRP A 72 0.64 3.51 1.22
N LYS A 73 -0.66 3.74 1.45
CA LYS A 73 -1.32 4.99 1.08
C LYS A 73 -2.37 5.32 2.13
N LEU A 74 -2.17 6.44 2.80
CA LEU A 74 -3.02 6.91 3.88
C LEU A 74 -3.73 8.20 3.48
N ASN A 75 -4.94 8.38 4.00
CA ASN A 75 -5.66 9.63 3.92
C ASN A 75 -4.89 10.72 4.68
N SER A 76 -4.78 11.91 4.06
CA SER A 76 -4.01 13.05 4.54
C SER A 76 -4.36 13.48 5.97
N SER A 77 -5.63 13.33 6.37
CA SER A 77 -6.10 13.63 7.74
C SER A 77 -5.43 12.79 8.84
N PHE A 78 -4.85 11.64 8.47
CA PHE A 78 -4.21 10.69 9.40
C PHE A 78 -2.68 10.74 9.35
N TRP A 79 -2.10 11.64 8.55
CA TRP A 79 -0.64 11.80 8.47
C TRP A 79 -0.05 12.38 9.77
N ASN A 80 1.25 12.16 9.97
CA ASN A 80 2.01 12.62 11.16
C ASN A 80 1.49 12.08 12.51
N ARG A 81 0.79 10.93 12.49
CA ARG A 81 0.28 10.24 13.70
C ARG A 81 0.93 8.87 13.93
N GLY A 82 1.95 8.50 13.15
CA GLY A 82 2.64 7.21 13.26
C GLY A 82 1.95 6.02 12.60
N TYR A 83 0.73 6.17 12.07
CA TYR A 83 -0.04 5.04 11.50
C TYR A 83 0.67 4.31 10.35
N ALA A 84 1.35 5.03 9.45
CA ALA A 84 2.09 4.40 8.36
C ALA A 84 3.21 3.50 8.91
N THR A 85 4.00 4.01 9.87
CA THR A 85 5.09 3.28 10.51
C THR A 85 4.60 2.07 11.30
N GLU A 86 3.55 2.24 12.11
CA GLU A 86 2.94 1.15 12.87
C GLU A 86 2.46 0.04 11.93
N ALA A 87 1.69 0.41 10.91
CA ALA A 87 1.09 -0.55 9.99
C ALA A 87 2.14 -1.24 9.10
N ALA A 88 3.14 -0.51 8.60
CA ALA A 88 4.22 -1.08 7.80
C ALA A 88 5.10 -2.03 8.62
N SER A 89 5.39 -1.69 9.89
CA SER A 89 6.17 -2.56 10.79
C SER A 89 5.44 -3.87 11.06
N PHE A 90 4.13 -3.82 11.31
CA PHE A 90 3.31 -5.01 11.44
C PHE A 90 3.28 -5.83 10.15
N CYS A 91 3.12 -5.18 8.99
CA CYS A 91 3.18 -5.86 7.70
C CYS A 91 4.49 -6.59 7.53
N LEU A 92 5.65 -5.93 7.72
CA LEU A 92 6.97 -6.56 7.59
C LEU A 92 7.08 -7.83 8.44
N HIS A 93 6.64 -7.78 9.70
CA HIS A 93 6.60 -8.96 10.55
C HIS A 93 5.73 -10.08 9.95
N CYS A 94 4.50 -9.78 9.53
CA CYS A 94 3.63 -10.74 8.85
C CYS A 94 4.23 -11.27 7.54
N GLY A 95 4.91 -10.43 6.77
CA GLY A 95 5.53 -10.78 5.50
C GLY A 95 6.60 -11.85 5.67
N PHE A 96 7.49 -11.68 6.65
CA PHE A 96 8.53 -12.67 6.95
C PHE A 96 7.97 -13.90 7.68
N GLU A 97 7.14 -13.72 8.71
CA GLU A 97 6.72 -14.81 9.58
C GLU A 97 5.58 -15.65 9.01
N GLN A 98 4.58 -15.01 8.39
CA GLN A 98 3.36 -15.69 7.94
C GLN A 98 3.39 -15.93 6.42
N CYS A 99 3.70 -14.89 5.64
CA CYS A 99 3.75 -15.00 4.18
C CYS A 99 5.04 -15.65 3.66
N LYS A 100 6.03 -15.90 4.54
CA LYS A 100 7.33 -16.53 4.22
C LYS A 100 8.07 -15.83 3.08
N LEU A 101 7.91 -14.52 2.94
CA LEU A 101 8.61 -13.71 1.96
C LEU A 101 10.08 -13.57 2.40
N SER A 102 11.02 -13.95 1.54
CA SER A 102 12.46 -13.88 1.86
C SER A 102 13.04 -12.47 1.69
N LYS A 103 12.43 -11.65 0.84
CA LYS A 103 12.85 -10.28 0.56
C LYS A 103 11.65 -9.43 0.14
N MET A 104 11.64 -8.19 0.59
CA MET A 104 10.69 -7.16 0.18
C MET A 104 11.45 -5.91 -0.24
N VAL A 105 10.88 -5.15 -1.16
CA VAL A 105 11.42 -3.86 -1.61
C VAL A 105 10.38 -2.76 -1.39
N SER A 106 10.80 -1.51 -1.42
CA SER A 106 9.88 -0.37 -1.55
C SER A 106 10.54 0.66 -2.46
N PHE A 107 9.75 1.34 -3.27
CA PHE A 107 10.24 2.37 -4.16
C PHE A 107 9.25 3.53 -4.24
N THR A 108 9.78 4.73 -4.48
CA THR A 108 8.98 5.95 -4.54
C THR A 108 9.63 6.96 -5.48
N SER A 109 8.93 8.06 -5.75
CA SER A 109 9.51 9.20 -6.47
C SER A 109 10.58 9.88 -5.63
N ILE A 110 11.67 10.33 -6.25
CA ILE A 110 12.73 11.12 -5.57
C ILE A 110 12.16 12.37 -4.90
N LYS A 111 11.03 12.90 -5.41
CA LYS A 111 10.35 14.07 -4.82
C LYS A 111 9.56 13.74 -3.55
N ASN A 112 9.25 12.46 -3.30
CA ASN A 112 8.43 12.04 -2.17
C ASN A 112 9.30 11.70 -0.95
N ALA A 113 9.83 12.73 -0.30
CA ALA A 113 10.71 12.58 0.88
C ALA A 113 9.99 12.11 2.15
N ARG A 114 8.65 11.97 2.14
CA ARG A 114 7.84 11.53 3.29
C ARG A 114 7.52 10.04 3.27
N SER A 115 7.86 9.35 2.19
CA SER A 115 7.64 7.92 2.03
C SER A 115 8.64 7.16 2.89
#